data_AF-A0AAD6E1Q0-F1
#
_entry.id   AF-A0AAD6E1Q0-F1
#
_cell.length_a   1.000
_cell.length_b   1.000
_cell.length_c   1.000
_cell.angle_alpha   90.00
_cell.angle_beta   90.00
_cell.angle_gamma   90.00
#
_symmetry.space_group_name_H-M   'P 1'
#
loop_
_entity.id
_entity.type
_entity.pdbx_description
1 polymer ?
#
loop_
_entity_poly.entity_id
_entity_poly.type
_entity_poly.pdbx_seq_one_letter_code
_entity_poly.pdbx_strand_id
1 'polypeptide(L)'
;MDPEVLVIMIMLCLYEIVDKCDQQWIIHLKGANDLIRLRRKQQIELSQSTAPSDPVTTFAEQFFAFQDVMGRTACAKEVLFGTDYWKPDERNIDLWMGCSPELVSILAKITDMSRTRRQNTSEADKASFSLRAASLERQLENLVQEVGEGDEEMLGLVADSKRLAAMLYLHCSLYGAGPTTPLVKSYVRQILRVVSDLLDRRSLVNVTWPVFVAAVELDPSDDELCPESEMESGSGRAIVLRSLATLADSTISNIARTRAVITKLWQTRDSDLIKGTALQNDYNDWEWHVVPISNAMSLA
;
A
#
# COMPACT_ATOMS: atom_id res chain seq x y z
N MET A 1 6.20 22.41 21.47
CA MET A 1 5.95 22.74 20.05
C MET A 1 4.53 22.34 19.76
N ASP A 2 3.76 23.24 19.17
CA ASP A 2 2.31 23.16 19.19
C ASP A 2 1.79 22.23 18.06
N PRO A 3 0.78 21.37 18.32
CA PRO A 3 0.24 20.40 17.34
C PRO A 3 -0.15 21.01 15.97
N GLU A 4 -0.47 22.30 15.96
CA GLU A 4 -0.82 23.12 14.80
C GLU A 4 0.24 23.06 13.70
N VAL A 5 1.53 22.98 14.06
CA VAL A 5 2.62 22.89 13.07
C VAL A 5 2.51 21.59 12.28
N LEU A 6 2.25 20.46 12.95
CA LEU A 6 2.10 19.17 12.28
C LEU A 6 0.84 19.16 11.40
N VAL A 7 -0.25 19.77 11.86
CA VAL A 7 -1.47 19.90 11.05
C VAL A 7 -1.22 20.74 9.79
N ILE A 8 -0.49 21.85 9.89
CA ILE A 8 -0.09 22.65 8.71
C ILE A 8 0.74 21.80 7.75
N MET A 9 1.67 20.98 8.26
CA MET A 9 2.46 20.08 7.42
C MET A 9 1.60 19.02 6.72
N ILE A 10 0.56 18.50 7.38
CA ILE A 10 -0.41 17.59 6.74
C ILE A 10 -1.12 18.29 5.59
N MET A 11 -1.63 19.51 5.84
CA MET A 11 -2.35 20.26 4.81
C MET A 11 -1.48 20.58 3.60
N LEU A 12 -0.22 20.98 3.82
CA LEU A 12 0.75 21.18 2.74
C LEU A 12 1.07 19.88 1.99
N CYS A 13 1.28 18.78 2.72
CA CYS A 13 1.51 17.46 2.12
C CYS A 13 0.33 17.03 1.24
N LEU A 14 -0.90 17.16 1.74
CA LEU A 14 -2.12 16.83 1.00
C LEU A 14 -2.29 17.73 -0.23
N TYR A 15 -2.02 19.03 -0.11
CA TYR A 15 -2.06 19.96 -1.24
C TYR A 15 -1.13 19.49 -2.39
N GLU A 16 0.13 19.16 -2.07
CA GLU A 16 1.09 18.68 -3.07
C GLU A 16 0.74 17.29 -3.62
N ILE A 17 0.12 16.41 -2.82
CA ILE A 17 -0.38 15.10 -3.30
C ILE A 17 -1.49 15.29 -4.34
N VAL A 18 -2.41 16.21 -4.08
CA VAL A 18 -3.56 16.48 -4.96
C VAL A 18 -3.13 17.25 -6.21
N ASP A 19 -2.21 18.21 -6.08
CA ASP A 19 -1.69 18.96 -7.22
C ASP A 19 -0.70 18.13 -8.02
N LYS A 20 -1.24 17.23 -8.85
CA LYS A 20 -0.50 16.33 -9.75
C LYS A 20 0.50 15.42 -9.05
N CYS A 21 0.43 15.30 -7.73
CA CYS A 21 1.41 14.63 -6.90
C CYS A 21 2.81 15.15 -7.20
N ASP A 22 3.02 16.43 -6.94
CA ASP A 22 4.36 17.00 -7.00
C ASP A 22 5.28 16.20 -6.09
N GLN A 23 6.50 15.89 -6.55
CA GLN A 23 7.48 15.20 -5.71
C GLN A 23 7.83 15.97 -4.43
N GLN A 24 7.44 17.25 -4.33
CA GLN A 24 7.53 18.07 -3.12
C GLN A 24 6.82 17.46 -1.90
N TRP A 25 5.78 16.62 -2.06
CA TRP A 25 5.12 16.00 -0.90
C TRP A 25 6.09 15.15 -0.05
N ILE A 26 7.13 14.58 -0.68
CA ILE A 26 8.21 13.86 0.02
C ILE A 26 9.03 14.81 0.90
N ILE A 27 9.20 16.07 0.48
CA ILE A 27 9.91 17.08 1.28
C ILE A 27 9.11 17.36 2.55
N HIS A 28 7.78 17.49 2.45
CA HIS A 28 6.91 17.65 3.62
C HIS A 28 6.96 16.43 4.53
N LEU A 29 6.95 15.21 3.96
CA LEU A 29 7.08 13.96 4.72
C LEU A 29 8.42 13.88 5.48
N LYS A 30 9.53 14.20 4.83
CA LYS A 30 10.87 14.24 5.44
C LYS A 30 10.97 15.32 6.52
N GLY A 31 10.47 16.52 6.23
CA GLY A 31 10.43 17.60 7.20
C GLY A 31 9.62 17.23 8.43
N ALA A 32 8.48 16.54 8.26
CA ALA A 32 7.63 16.11 9.36
C ALA A 32 8.37 15.08 10.24
N ASN A 33 9.07 14.12 9.63
CA ASN A 33 9.92 13.17 10.35
C ASN A 33 10.99 13.89 11.20
N ASP A 34 11.71 14.84 10.61
CA ASP A 34 12.72 15.62 11.33
C ASP A 34 12.13 16.40 12.51
N LEU A 35 10.96 17.00 12.32
CA LEU A 35 10.24 17.73 13.35
C LEU A 35 9.79 16.84 14.51
N ILE A 36 9.18 15.70 14.19
CA ILE A 36 8.69 14.71 15.17
C ILE A 36 9.89 14.15 15.96
N ARG A 37 10.99 13.83 15.29
CA ARG A 37 12.22 13.34 15.94
C ARG A 37 12.83 14.39 16.86
N LEU A 38 12.87 15.65 16.45
CA LEU A 38 13.35 16.75 17.29
C LEU A 38 12.48 16.91 18.54
N ARG A 39 11.15 16.85 18.39
CA ARG A 39 10.20 16.91 19.50
C ARG A 39 10.41 15.77 20.50
N ARG A 40 10.51 14.52 20.02
CA ARG A 40 10.73 13.35 20.88
C ARG A 40 12.05 13.47 21.66
N LYS A 41 13.12 13.96 21.02
CA LYS A 41 14.40 14.23 21.70
C LYS A 41 14.26 15.27 22.80
N GLN A 42 13.61 16.41 22.52
CA GLN A 42 13.39 17.47 23.51
C GLN A 42 12.57 16.97 24.71
N GLN A 43 11.52 16.18 24.48
CA GLN A 43 10.70 15.61 25.56
C GLN A 43 11.51 14.68 26.49
N ILE A 44 12.41 13.88 25.92
CA ILE A 44 13.33 13.03 26.68
C ILE A 44 14.31 13.87 27.51
N GLU A 45 14.93 14.89 26.90
CA GLU A 45 15.88 15.79 27.58
C GLU A 45 15.21 16.58 28.73
N LEU A 46 13.96 16.98 28.57
CA LEU A 46 13.20 17.73 29.57
C LEU A 46 12.57 16.85 30.68
N SER A 47 12.79 15.52 30.67
CA SER A 47 12.18 14.57 31.61
C SER A 47 10.65 14.67 31.72
N GLN A 48 9.98 15.16 30.67
CA GLN A 48 8.52 15.31 30.61
C GLN A 48 7.83 13.99 30.21
N SER A 49 8.31 12.86 30.71
CA SER A 49 8.03 11.51 30.17
C SER A 49 6.65 10.94 30.51
N THR A 50 5.71 11.72 31.06
CA THR A 50 4.46 11.18 31.62
C THR A 50 3.17 11.84 31.14
N ALA A 51 3.24 12.91 30.33
CA ALA A 51 2.03 13.43 29.71
C ALA A 51 1.68 12.57 28.48
N PRO A 52 0.47 11.98 28.40
CA PRO A 52 0.03 11.31 27.18
C PRO A 52 0.13 12.30 26.00
N SER A 53 0.63 11.81 24.87
CA SER A 53 0.68 12.63 23.66
C SER A 53 -0.72 13.13 23.34
N ASP A 54 -0.79 14.41 23.00
CA ASP A 54 -2.02 15.04 22.51
C ASP A 54 -2.58 14.23 21.30
N PRO A 55 -3.89 13.96 21.24
CA PRO A 55 -4.49 13.16 20.16
C PRO A 55 -4.22 13.69 18.76
N VAL A 56 -4.16 15.02 18.57
CA VAL A 56 -3.88 15.63 17.26
C VAL A 56 -2.46 15.32 16.81
N THR A 57 -1.51 15.37 17.75
CA THR A 57 -0.13 14.93 17.50
C THR A 57 -0.09 13.47 17.09
N THR A 58 -0.74 12.58 17.85
CA THR A 58 -0.71 11.15 17.57
C THR A 58 -1.31 10.84 16.20
N PHE A 59 -2.45 11.45 15.87
CA PHE A 59 -3.03 11.38 14.54
C PHE A 59 -2.06 11.86 13.45
N ALA A 60 -1.41 13.01 13.65
CA ALA A 60 -0.50 13.55 12.66
C ALA A 60 0.74 12.67 12.42
N GLU A 61 1.31 12.13 13.49
CA GLU A 61 2.41 11.17 13.41
C GLU A 61 2.00 9.90 12.66
N GLN A 62 0.81 9.35 12.97
CA GLN A 62 0.26 8.18 12.29
C GLN A 62 -0.07 8.46 10.81
N PHE A 63 -0.59 9.65 10.49
CA PHE A 63 -0.85 10.07 9.11
C PHE A 63 0.42 10.00 8.26
N PHE A 64 1.52 10.62 8.72
CA PHE A 64 2.78 10.61 7.98
C PHE A 64 3.38 9.21 7.91
N ALA A 65 3.31 8.44 8.99
CA ALA A 65 3.77 7.06 8.98
C ALA A 65 2.99 6.22 7.96
N PHE A 66 1.67 6.40 7.85
CA PHE A 66 0.83 5.67 6.89
C PHE A 66 1.21 6.01 5.45
N GLN A 67 1.35 7.31 5.15
CA GLN A 67 1.80 7.79 3.84
C GLN A 67 3.16 7.18 3.44
N ASP A 68 4.09 7.07 4.40
CA ASP A 68 5.40 6.46 4.19
C ASP A 68 5.28 4.96 3.86
N VAL A 69 4.55 4.18 4.66
CA VAL A 69 4.37 2.74 4.42
C VAL A 69 3.74 2.49 3.04
N MET A 70 2.62 3.15 2.75
CA MET A 70 1.87 2.95 1.50
C MET A 70 2.67 3.40 0.27
N GLY A 71 3.40 4.51 0.36
CA GLY A 71 4.26 4.97 -0.73
C GLY A 71 5.46 4.04 -0.99
N ARG A 72 6.05 3.47 0.07
CA ARG A 72 7.20 2.56 -0.06
C ARG A 72 6.84 1.23 -0.71
N THR A 73 5.59 0.75 -0.62
CA THR A 73 5.21 -0.48 -1.32
C THR A 73 5.43 -0.38 -2.83
N ALA A 74 5.26 0.81 -3.41
CA ALA A 74 5.40 1.04 -4.84
C ALA A 74 6.85 1.36 -5.27
N CYS A 75 7.64 2.06 -4.45
CA CYS A 75 8.95 2.59 -4.86
C CYS A 75 10.16 2.11 -4.05
N ALA A 76 9.98 1.24 -3.04
CA ALA A 76 11.04 0.62 -2.23
C ALA A 76 12.06 1.60 -1.61
N LYS A 77 11.64 2.84 -1.35
CA LYS A 77 12.48 3.89 -0.75
C LYS A 77 12.87 3.61 0.70
N GLU A 78 13.82 4.39 1.21
CA GLU A 78 14.24 4.37 2.61
C GLU A 78 13.07 4.66 3.56
N VAL A 79 13.09 3.98 4.70
CA VAL A 79 12.10 4.11 5.77
C VAL A 79 12.27 5.46 6.45
N LEU A 80 11.23 6.29 6.42
CA LEU A 80 11.21 7.53 7.19
C LEU A 80 10.56 7.33 8.55
N PHE A 81 9.47 6.55 8.59
CA PHE A 81 8.72 6.25 9.81
C PHE A 81 8.82 4.75 10.10
N GLY A 82 9.36 4.43 11.28
CA GLY A 82 9.61 3.06 11.69
C GLY A 82 8.33 2.30 12.09
N THR A 83 8.52 1.06 12.54
CA THR A 83 7.43 0.22 13.04
C THR A 83 6.92 0.64 14.42
N ASP A 84 7.59 1.56 15.09
CA ASP A 84 7.24 2.10 16.42
C ASP A 84 5.94 2.91 16.42
N TYR A 85 5.48 3.35 15.25
CA TYR A 85 4.21 4.08 15.09
C TYR A 85 2.98 3.16 15.05
N TRP A 86 3.17 1.84 14.93
CA TRP A 86 2.09 0.87 14.74
C TRP A 86 2.03 -0.11 15.90
N LYS A 87 0.88 -0.16 16.57
CA LYS A 87 0.62 -1.19 17.58
C LYS A 87 0.27 -2.51 16.86
N PRO A 88 1.06 -3.58 17.04
CA PRO A 88 0.87 -4.83 16.31
C PRO A 88 -0.35 -5.64 16.78
N ASP A 89 -1.01 -5.23 17.86
CA ASP A 89 -2.18 -5.87 18.47
C ASP A 89 -3.46 -5.04 18.35
N GLU A 90 -3.40 -3.88 17.70
CA GLU A 90 -4.55 -3.00 17.51
C GLU A 90 -5.33 -3.39 16.24
N ARG A 91 -6.40 -4.15 16.46
CA ARG A 91 -7.25 -4.76 15.42
C ARG A 91 -8.39 -3.88 14.94
N ASN A 92 -8.73 -2.86 15.70
CA ASN A 92 -9.81 -1.95 15.35
C ASN A 92 -9.46 -1.22 14.06
N ILE A 93 -10.38 -1.27 13.10
CA ILE A 93 -10.24 -0.55 11.84
C ILE A 93 -10.30 0.94 12.15
N ASP A 94 -9.26 1.64 11.73
CA ASP A 94 -9.28 3.09 11.71
C ASP A 94 -10.06 3.57 10.47
N LEU A 95 -11.05 4.45 10.68
CA LEU A 95 -11.90 4.99 9.62
C LEU A 95 -11.12 5.74 8.54
N TRP A 96 -10.08 6.50 8.91
CA TRP A 96 -9.34 7.30 7.91
C TRP A 96 -8.33 6.44 7.14
N MET A 97 -7.79 5.37 7.75
CA MET A 97 -6.93 4.41 7.04
C MET A 97 -7.76 3.40 6.24
N GLY A 98 -8.97 3.07 6.69
CA GLY A 98 -9.78 1.95 6.19
C GLY A 98 -9.15 0.58 6.43
N CYS A 99 -8.30 0.44 7.45
CA CYS A 99 -7.79 -0.82 7.97
C CYS A 99 -7.27 -0.67 9.40
N SER A 100 -6.91 -1.79 10.02
CA SER A 100 -6.30 -1.83 11.35
C SER A 100 -4.82 -1.39 11.34
N PRO A 101 -4.32 -0.79 12.43
CA PRO A 101 -2.88 -0.57 12.63
C PRO A 101 -2.05 -1.86 12.59
N GLU A 102 -2.61 -3.00 13.01
CA GLU A 102 -1.96 -4.32 12.89
C GLU A 102 -1.61 -4.64 11.42
N LEU A 103 -2.54 -4.42 10.48
CA LEU A 103 -2.27 -4.60 9.05
C LEU A 103 -1.11 -3.72 8.57
N VAL A 104 -1.09 -2.46 8.96
CA VAL A 104 -0.04 -1.50 8.56
C VAL A 104 1.32 -1.91 9.14
N SER A 105 1.34 -2.41 10.38
CA SER A 105 2.55 -2.97 11.01
C SER A 105 3.11 -4.14 10.21
N ILE A 106 2.24 -5.05 9.75
CA ILE A 106 2.65 -6.20 8.93
C ILE A 106 3.16 -5.71 7.56
N LEU A 107 2.45 -4.78 6.92
CA LEU A 107 2.84 -4.22 5.63
C LEU A 107 4.21 -3.53 5.68
N ALA A 108 4.46 -2.73 6.74
CA ALA A 108 5.75 -2.10 6.96
C ALA A 108 6.89 -3.15 7.05
N LYS A 109 6.67 -4.26 7.77
CA LYS A 109 7.65 -5.36 7.87
C LYS A 109 7.90 -6.04 6.53
N ILE A 110 6.85 -6.28 5.72
CA ILE A 110 6.98 -6.84 4.37
C ILE A 110 7.83 -5.93 3.50
N THR A 111 7.54 -4.63 3.49
CA THR A 111 8.29 -3.65 2.67
C THR A 111 9.73 -3.49 3.12
N ASP A 112 10.01 -3.50 4.43
CA ASP A 112 11.38 -3.41 4.94
C ASP A 112 12.19 -4.66 4.58
N MET A 113 11.54 -5.82 4.63
CA MET A 113 12.13 -7.10 4.30
C MET A 113 12.38 -7.24 2.79
N SER A 114 11.48 -6.76 1.93
CA SER A 114 11.64 -6.80 0.48
C SER A 114 12.88 -6.03 0.00
N ARG A 115 13.20 -4.88 0.64
CA ARG A 115 14.41 -4.08 0.34
C ARG A 115 15.72 -4.82 0.58
N THR A 116 15.75 -5.71 1.57
CA THR A 116 16.96 -6.46 1.96
C THR A 116 17.01 -7.87 1.35
N ARG A 117 15.97 -8.27 0.59
CA ARG A 117 15.87 -9.59 -0.06
C ARG A 117 17.14 -9.98 -0.81
N ARG A 118 17.70 -9.05 -1.60
CA ARG A 118 18.91 -9.29 -2.42
C ARG A 118 20.22 -9.28 -1.64
N GLN A 119 20.21 -8.75 -0.41
CA GLN A 119 21.40 -8.68 0.44
C GLN A 119 21.65 -9.99 1.21
N ASN A 120 20.63 -10.85 1.32
CA ASN A 120 20.68 -12.14 2.01
C ASN A 120 21.35 -13.22 1.15
N THR A 121 22.67 -13.19 1.10
CA THR A 121 23.47 -14.06 0.23
C THR A 121 23.86 -15.40 0.86
N SER A 122 23.96 -15.47 2.19
CA SER A 122 24.32 -16.71 2.89
C SER A 122 23.10 -17.64 3.06
N GLU A 123 23.35 -18.95 3.15
CA GLU A 123 22.28 -19.94 3.37
C GLU A 123 21.54 -19.73 4.70
N ALA A 124 22.24 -19.28 5.75
CA ALA A 124 21.63 -18.92 7.02
C ALA A 124 20.70 -17.71 6.90
N ASP A 125 21.11 -16.69 6.13
CA ASP A 125 20.29 -15.50 5.88
C ASP A 125 19.05 -15.85 5.05
N LYS A 126 19.18 -16.72 4.05
CA LYS A 126 18.05 -17.21 3.24
C LYS A 126 17.05 -18.01 4.07
N ALA A 127 17.52 -18.87 4.97
CA ALA A 127 16.66 -19.61 5.88
C ALA A 127 15.93 -18.68 6.86
N SER A 128 16.64 -17.71 7.45
CA SER A 128 16.07 -16.68 8.32
C SER A 128 15.04 -15.82 7.58
N PHE A 129 15.34 -15.41 6.35
CA PHE A 129 14.41 -14.69 5.48
C PHE A 129 13.14 -15.52 5.24
N SER A 130 13.28 -16.78 4.83
CA SER A 130 12.14 -17.66 4.55
C SER A 130 11.24 -17.86 5.78
N LEU A 131 11.83 -18.04 6.97
CA LEU A 131 11.08 -18.16 8.23
C LEU A 131 10.31 -16.88 8.58
N ARG A 132 10.92 -15.71 8.38
CA ARG A 132 10.26 -14.42 8.61
C ARG A 132 9.12 -14.17 7.62
N ALA A 133 9.32 -14.50 6.35
CA ALA A 133 8.30 -14.35 5.31
C ALA A 133 7.07 -15.21 5.64
N ALA A 134 7.29 -16.49 5.99
CA ALA A 134 6.22 -17.40 6.38
C ALA A 134 5.50 -16.97 7.67
N SER A 135 6.21 -16.29 8.58
CA SER A 135 5.59 -15.70 9.77
C SER A 135 4.67 -14.52 9.45
N LEU A 136 5.06 -13.66 8.49
CA LEU A 136 4.25 -12.53 8.03
C LEU A 136 3.03 -13.02 7.23
N GLU A 137 3.21 -14.03 6.38
CA GLU A 137 2.13 -14.70 5.65
C GLU A 137 1.08 -15.25 6.63
N ARG A 138 1.51 -16.02 7.63
CA ARG A 138 0.60 -16.53 8.67
C ARG A 138 -0.10 -15.42 9.45
N GLN A 139 0.57 -14.31 9.73
CA GLN A 139 -0.06 -13.17 10.40
C GLN A 139 -1.17 -12.57 9.52
N LEU A 140 -0.94 -12.39 8.22
CA LEU A 140 -1.98 -11.89 7.29
C LEU A 140 -3.14 -12.87 7.09
N GLU A 141 -2.87 -14.18 7.03
CA GLU A 141 -3.89 -15.21 6.90
C GLU A 141 -4.86 -15.22 8.09
N ASN A 142 -4.33 -15.01 9.30
CA ASN A 142 -5.10 -15.04 10.55
C ASN A 142 -5.51 -13.64 11.04
N LEU A 143 -5.24 -12.59 10.26
CA LEU A 143 -5.55 -11.23 10.65
C LEU A 143 -7.06 -11.01 10.68
N VAL A 144 -7.58 -10.64 11.84
CA VAL A 144 -8.96 -10.20 12.03
C VAL A 144 -8.94 -8.70 12.25
N GLN A 145 -9.71 -7.98 11.43
CA GLN A 145 -9.88 -6.54 11.54
C GLN A 145 -11.27 -6.26 12.10
N GLU A 146 -11.32 -5.64 13.26
CA GLU A 146 -12.56 -5.41 14.02
C GLU A 146 -13.20 -4.11 13.55
N VAL A 147 -14.46 -4.17 13.13
CA VAL A 147 -15.23 -2.97 12.84
C VAL A 147 -15.87 -2.49 14.15
N GLY A 148 -15.68 -1.21 14.50
CA GLY A 148 -16.39 -0.60 15.63
C GLY A 148 -17.89 -0.47 15.37
N GLU A 149 -18.64 0.09 16.33
CA GLU A 149 -20.08 0.31 16.19
C GLU A 149 -20.37 1.30 15.02
N GLY A 150 -20.90 0.82 13.88
CA GLY A 150 -21.12 1.66 12.68
C GLY A 150 -21.55 0.92 11.40
N ASP A 151 -21.35 1.54 10.23
CA ASP A 151 -21.59 0.93 8.90
C ASP A 151 -20.56 -0.18 8.63
N GLU A 152 -20.83 -1.33 9.22
CA GLU A 152 -19.90 -2.45 9.42
C GLU A 152 -19.50 -3.13 8.11
N GLU A 153 -20.42 -3.20 7.14
CA GLU A 153 -20.22 -4.02 5.94
C GLU A 153 -19.22 -3.39 4.98
N MET A 154 -19.41 -2.10 4.64
CA MET A 154 -18.57 -1.41 3.66
C MET A 154 -17.13 -1.24 4.14
N LEU A 155 -16.98 -0.88 5.42
CA LEU A 155 -15.66 -0.74 6.03
C LEU A 155 -14.95 -2.10 6.12
N GLY A 156 -15.69 -3.17 6.42
CA GLY A 156 -15.18 -4.54 6.40
C GLY A 156 -14.67 -4.96 5.02
N LEU A 157 -15.41 -4.67 3.95
CA LEU A 157 -15.00 -4.95 2.56
C LEU A 157 -13.72 -4.19 2.18
N VAL A 158 -13.62 -2.90 2.53
CA VAL A 158 -12.41 -2.10 2.28
C VAL A 158 -11.22 -2.68 3.05
N ALA A 159 -11.40 -3.02 4.32
CA ALA A 159 -10.35 -3.58 5.15
C ALA A 159 -9.88 -4.95 4.62
N ASP A 160 -10.80 -5.82 4.21
CA ASP A 160 -10.45 -7.13 3.62
C ASP A 160 -9.74 -6.97 2.27
N SER A 161 -10.17 -6.02 1.43
CA SER A 161 -9.47 -5.73 0.17
C SER A 161 -8.00 -5.32 0.40
N LYS A 162 -7.70 -4.57 1.47
CA LYS A 162 -6.32 -4.24 1.87
C LYS A 162 -5.58 -5.47 2.38
N ARG A 163 -6.21 -6.35 3.15
CA ARG A 163 -5.59 -7.60 3.60
C ARG A 163 -5.24 -8.50 2.41
N LEU A 164 -6.14 -8.65 1.44
CA LEU A 164 -5.90 -9.40 0.20
C LEU A 164 -4.76 -8.77 -0.64
N ALA A 165 -4.75 -7.45 -0.77
CA ALA A 165 -3.66 -6.74 -1.45
C ALA A 165 -2.32 -6.89 -0.71
N ALA A 166 -2.31 -6.96 0.62
CA ALA A 166 -1.10 -7.25 1.40
C ALA A 166 -0.60 -8.67 1.18
N MET A 167 -1.48 -9.67 1.08
CA MET A 167 -1.12 -11.04 0.70
C MET A 167 -0.50 -11.08 -0.70
N LEU A 168 -1.15 -10.46 -1.68
CA LEU A 168 -0.64 -10.34 -3.04
C LEU A 168 0.74 -9.68 -3.06
N TYR A 169 0.89 -8.53 -2.42
CA TYR A 169 2.16 -7.82 -2.33
C TYR A 169 3.26 -8.64 -1.65
N LEU A 170 2.93 -9.40 -0.59
CA LEU A 170 3.87 -10.30 0.08
C LEU A 170 4.41 -11.35 -0.90
N HIS A 171 3.53 -12.02 -1.66
CA HIS A 171 3.95 -13.02 -2.62
C HIS A 171 4.79 -12.45 -3.75
N CYS A 172 4.43 -11.29 -4.29
CA CYS A 172 5.21 -10.67 -5.37
C CYS A 172 6.57 -10.17 -4.86
N SER A 173 6.59 -9.50 -3.70
CA SER A 173 7.80 -8.83 -3.20
C SER A 173 8.78 -9.77 -2.48
N LEU A 174 8.30 -10.75 -1.71
CA LEU A 174 9.17 -11.64 -0.92
C LEU A 174 9.41 -12.98 -1.62
N TYR A 175 8.38 -13.60 -2.18
CA TYR A 175 8.48 -14.90 -2.85
C TYR A 175 8.76 -14.81 -4.35
N GLY A 176 8.74 -13.62 -4.94
CA GLY A 176 9.01 -13.41 -6.36
C GLY A 176 7.93 -13.96 -7.27
N ALA A 177 6.71 -14.13 -6.77
CA ALA A 177 5.55 -14.42 -7.62
C ALA A 177 5.32 -13.26 -8.60
N GLY A 178 4.77 -13.57 -9.77
CA GLY A 178 4.46 -12.56 -10.78
C GLY A 178 3.07 -12.75 -11.40
N PRO A 179 2.68 -11.88 -12.34
CA PRO A 179 1.31 -11.79 -12.86
C PRO A 179 0.73 -13.11 -13.42
N THR A 180 1.58 -13.97 -13.97
CA THR A 180 1.18 -15.26 -14.56
C THR A 180 1.02 -16.38 -13.52
N THR A 181 1.45 -16.15 -12.27
CA THR A 181 1.39 -17.15 -11.19
C THR A 181 -0.08 -17.39 -10.80
N PRO A 182 -0.58 -18.63 -10.74
CA PRO A 182 -2.00 -18.90 -10.45
C PRO A 182 -2.52 -18.27 -9.15
N LEU A 183 -1.68 -18.25 -8.10
CA LEU A 183 -2.00 -17.62 -6.83
C LEU A 183 -2.19 -16.10 -6.97
N VAL A 184 -1.31 -15.43 -7.73
CA VAL A 184 -1.40 -13.99 -8.01
C VAL A 184 -2.69 -13.68 -8.76
N LYS A 185 -3.01 -14.44 -9.81
CA LYS A 185 -4.29 -14.31 -10.54
C LYS A 185 -5.50 -14.45 -9.61
N SER A 186 -5.46 -15.39 -8.68
CA SER A 186 -6.53 -15.60 -7.71
C SER A 186 -6.73 -14.37 -6.82
N TYR A 187 -5.66 -13.83 -6.24
CA TYR A 187 -5.75 -12.62 -5.40
C TYR A 187 -6.20 -11.40 -6.20
N VAL A 188 -5.67 -11.18 -7.41
CA VAL A 188 -6.09 -10.09 -8.28
C VAL A 188 -7.59 -10.18 -8.59
N ARG A 189 -8.11 -11.36 -8.93
CA ARG A 189 -9.55 -11.57 -9.15
C ARG A 189 -10.37 -11.27 -7.90
N GLN A 190 -9.95 -11.76 -6.73
CA GLN A 190 -10.66 -11.49 -5.47
C GLN A 190 -10.71 -9.99 -5.15
N ILE A 191 -9.58 -9.30 -5.26
CA ILE A 191 -9.51 -7.84 -5.03
C ILE A 191 -10.41 -7.10 -6.02
N LEU A 192 -10.37 -7.43 -7.31
CA LEU A 192 -11.17 -6.75 -8.32
C LEU A 192 -12.67 -7.04 -8.19
N ARG A 193 -13.07 -8.20 -7.67
CA ARG A 193 -14.47 -8.48 -7.30
C ARG A 193 -14.95 -7.57 -6.17
N VAL A 194 -14.16 -7.44 -5.10
CA VAL A 194 -14.48 -6.52 -3.99
C VAL A 194 -14.54 -5.08 -4.49
N VAL A 195 -13.57 -4.65 -5.30
CA VAL A 195 -13.56 -3.31 -5.91
C VAL A 195 -14.78 -3.08 -6.81
N SER A 196 -15.23 -4.10 -7.55
CA SER A 196 -16.45 -3.98 -8.38
C SER A 196 -17.70 -3.80 -7.53
N ASP A 197 -17.85 -4.56 -6.44
CA ASP A 197 -18.97 -4.40 -5.50
C ASP A 197 -18.96 -2.99 -4.86
N LEU A 198 -17.80 -2.53 -4.41
CA LEU A 198 -17.63 -1.18 -3.88
C LEU A 198 -17.94 -0.08 -4.90
N LEU A 199 -17.60 -0.32 -6.18
CA LEU A 199 -17.91 0.56 -7.31
C LEU A 199 -19.43 0.67 -7.53
N ASP A 200 -20.13 -0.47 -7.54
CA ASP A 200 -21.58 -0.51 -7.76
C ASP A 200 -22.34 0.16 -6.61
N ARG A 201 -21.80 0.07 -5.39
CA ARG A 201 -22.28 0.79 -4.19
C ARG A 201 -21.81 2.24 -4.10
N ARG A 202 -21.02 2.73 -5.07
CA ARG A 202 -20.46 4.10 -5.14
C ARG A 202 -19.62 4.52 -3.92
N SER A 203 -18.89 3.59 -3.32
CA SER A 203 -18.08 3.83 -2.12
C SER A 203 -16.67 3.27 -2.29
N LEU A 204 -15.79 4.06 -2.92
CA LEU A 204 -14.38 3.73 -3.12
C LEU A 204 -13.45 4.49 -2.15
N VAL A 205 -13.91 4.81 -0.94
CA VAL A 205 -13.05 5.47 0.04
C VAL A 205 -11.96 4.50 0.51
N ASN A 206 -10.70 4.95 0.55
CA ASN A 206 -9.53 4.19 1.01
C ASN A 206 -9.21 2.90 0.22
N VAL A 207 -9.55 2.83 -1.08
CA VAL A 207 -9.24 1.66 -1.95
C VAL A 207 -8.16 1.93 -3.01
N THR A 208 -7.55 3.11 -3.03
CA THR A 208 -6.50 3.48 -4.00
C THR A 208 -5.37 2.45 -4.04
N TRP A 209 -4.87 2.04 -2.89
CA TRP A 209 -3.79 1.05 -2.80
C TRP A 209 -4.18 -0.36 -3.25
N PRO A 210 -5.29 -0.98 -2.77
CA PRO A 210 -5.76 -2.25 -3.32
C PRO A 210 -5.94 -2.24 -4.85
N VAL A 211 -6.53 -1.17 -5.39
CA VAL A 211 -6.69 -1.00 -6.85
C VAL A 211 -5.33 -0.94 -7.53
N PHE A 212 -4.37 -0.19 -6.99
CA PHE A 212 -3.02 -0.12 -7.53
C PHE A 212 -2.34 -1.49 -7.52
N VAL A 213 -2.30 -2.17 -6.37
CA VAL A 213 -1.62 -3.48 -6.23
C VAL A 213 -2.21 -4.52 -7.18
N ALA A 214 -3.55 -4.61 -7.28
CA ALA A 214 -4.19 -5.51 -8.23
C ALA A 214 -3.90 -5.13 -9.69
N ALA A 215 -3.97 -3.83 -10.01
CA ALA A 215 -3.72 -3.35 -11.36
C ALA A 215 -2.30 -3.64 -11.85
N VAL A 216 -1.30 -3.46 -10.98
CA VAL A 216 0.10 -3.71 -11.34
C VAL A 216 0.46 -5.18 -11.36
N GLU A 217 -0.42 -6.10 -10.96
CA GLU A 217 -0.20 -7.55 -11.03
C GLU A 217 -1.19 -8.26 -11.95
N LEU A 218 -1.97 -7.51 -12.74
CA LEU A 218 -2.78 -8.09 -13.82
C LEU A 218 -1.90 -8.82 -14.83
N ASP A 219 -2.33 -10.04 -15.20
CA ASP A 219 -1.69 -10.83 -16.24
C ASP A 219 -1.90 -10.16 -17.61
N PRO A 220 -0.83 -9.78 -18.34
CA PRO A 220 -0.95 -9.19 -19.67
C PRO A 220 -1.57 -10.13 -20.71
N SER A 221 -1.57 -11.46 -20.47
CA SER A 221 -2.08 -12.49 -21.37
C SER A 221 -3.50 -12.97 -21.03
N ASP A 222 -4.05 -12.58 -19.89
CA ASP A 222 -5.31 -13.07 -19.33
C ASP A 222 -6.05 -11.89 -18.67
N ASP A 223 -6.68 -11.06 -19.50
CA ASP A 223 -7.44 -9.87 -19.07
C ASP A 223 -8.90 -10.20 -18.68
N GLU A 224 -9.34 -11.42 -18.89
CA GLU A 224 -10.71 -11.85 -18.54
C GLU A 224 -10.79 -12.22 -17.06
N LEU A 225 -11.64 -11.50 -16.32
CA LEU A 225 -12.10 -11.96 -15.02
C LEU A 225 -13.19 -12.99 -15.27
N CYS A 226 -12.86 -14.28 -15.30
CA CYS A 226 -13.88 -15.32 -15.37
C CYS A 226 -14.86 -15.17 -14.19
N PRO A 227 -16.16 -14.93 -14.46
CA PRO A 227 -17.15 -14.99 -13.42
C PRO A 227 -17.53 -16.46 -13.16
N GLU A 228 -17.90 -16.78 -11.93
CA GLU A 228 -18.59 -18.04 -11.60
C GLU A 228 -20.06 -18.04 -12.11
N SER A 229 -20.49 -16.95 -12.75
CA SER A 229 -21.84 -16.72 -13.31
C SER A 229 -21.73 -16.03 -14.67
N GLU A 230 -22.37 -16.56 -15.71
CA GLU A 230 -22.26 -16.14 -17.12
C GLU A 230 -22.60 -14.65 -17.44
N MET A 231 -22.98 -13.85 -16.45
CA MET A 231 -23.55 -12.51 -16.67
C MET A 231 -22.55 -11.34 -16.53
N GLU A 232 -21.33 -11.57 -16.03
CA GLU A 232 -20.35 -10.49 -15.75
C GLU A 232 -18.92 -10.84 -16.16
N SER A 233 -18.71 -11.25 -17.42
CA SER A 233 -17.34 -11.29 -17.97
C SER A 233 -16.82 -9.85 -18.13
N GLY A 234 -16.11 -9.35 -17.12
CA GLY A 234 -15.49 -8.04 -17.12
C GLY A 234 -13.98 -8.12 -17.39
N SER A 235 -13.45 -7.21 -18.21
CA SER A 235 -12.00 -7.02 -18.32
C SER A 235 -11.44 -6.45 -17.00
N GLY A 236 -10.38 -7.06 -16.48
CA GLY A 236 -9.73 -6.59 -15.25
C GLY A 236 -9.21 -5.16 -15.40
N ARG A 237 -8.60 -4.84 -16.55
CA ARG A 237 -8.19 -3.47 -16.89
C ARG A 237 -9.37 -2.50 -16.92
N ALA A 238 -10.53 -2.91 -17.43
CA ALA A 238 -11.73 -2.07 -17.46
C ALA A 238 -12.24 -1.73 -16.06
N ILE A 239 -12.28 -2.71 -15.14
CA ILE A 239 -12.66 -2.47 -13.74
C ILE A 239 -11.70 -1.49 -13.08
N VAL A 240 -10.39 -1.68 -13.25
CA VAL A 240 -9.37 -0.76 -12.71
C VAL A 240 -9.57 0.66 -13.26
N LEU A 241 -9.73 0.83 -14.57
CA LEU A 241 -9.88 2.16 -15.17
C LEU A 241 -11.17 2.85 -14.73
N ARG A 242 -12.27 2.10 -14.58
CA ARG A 242 -13.53 2.62 -14.04
C ARG A 242 -13.37 3.04 -12.58
N SER A 243 -12.70 2.22 -11.78
CA SER A 243 -12.40 2.51 -10.36
C SER A 243 -11.59 3.80 -10.22
N LEU A 244 -10.52 3.95 -11.02
CA LEU A 244 -9.70 5.16 -11.03
C LEU A 244 -10.47 6.38 -11.51
N ALA A 245 -11.40 6.24 -12.47
CA ALA A 245 -12.24 7.36 -12.88
C ALA A 245 -13.14 7.82 -11.72
N THR A 246 -13.82 6.89 -11.04
CA THR A 246 -14.67 7.21 -9.88
C THR A 246 -13.86 7.79 -8.72
N LEU A 247 -12.69 7.23 -8.42
CA LEU A 247 -11.78 7.75 -7.38
C LEU A 247 -11.33 9.18 -7.67
N ALA A 248 -11.08 9.53 -8.93
CA ALA A 248 -10.65 10.88 -9.31
C ALA A 248 -11.71 11.95 -8.99
N ASP A 249 -13.00 11.56 -9.02
CA ASP A 249 -14.11 12.47 -8.71
C ASP A 249 -14.42 12.55 -7.21
N SER A 250 -13.99 11.55 -6.41
CA SER A 250 -14.44 11.38 -5.03
C SER A 250 -13.33 11.41 -3.97
N THR A 251 -12.05 11.45 -4.34
CA THR A 251 -10.94 11.36 -3.38
C THR A 251 -9.90 12.48 -3.52
N ILE A 252 -9.30 12.84 -2.39
CA ILE A 252 -8.19 13.79 -2.28
C ILE A 252 -6.88 13.00 -2.44
N SER A 253 -6.68 12.41 -3.63
CA SER A 253 -5.53 11.55 -3.92
C SER A 253 -4.99 11.78 -5.33
N ASN A 254 -3.81 11.25 -5.62
CA ASN A 254 -3.06 11.47 -6.86
C ASN A 254 -3.50 10.57 -8.03
N ILE A 255 -4.82 10.40 -8.20
CA ILE A 255 -5.38 9.37 -9.08
C ILE A 255 -4.92 9.51 -10.54
N ALA A 256 -4.72 10.73 -11.03
CA ALA A 256 -4.17 10.97 -12.36
C ALA A 256 -2.77 10.36 -12.55
N ARG A 257 -1.89 10.51 -11.54
CA ARG A 257 -0.55 9.92 -11.55
C ARG A 257 -0.61 8.41 -11.43
N THR A 258 -1.43 7.88 -10.52
CA THR A 258 -1.63 6.44 -10.33
C THR A 258 -2.10 5.78 -11.63
N ARG A 259 -3.08 6.38 -12.32
CA ARG A 259 -3.54 5.91 -13.64
C ARG A 259 -2.43 5.95 -14.70
N ALA A 260 -1.63 7.02 -14.74
CA ALA A 260 -0.54 7.14 -15.71
C ALA A 260 0.53 6.05 -15.51
N VAL A 261 0.88 5.76 -14.25
CA VAL A 261 1.84 4.70 -13.89
C VAL A 261 1.30 3.32 -14.28
N ILE A 262 0.07 2.99 -13.90
CA ILE A 262 -0.59 1.73 -14.26
C ILE A 262 -0.65 1.54 -15.78
N THR A 263 -1.07 2.57 -16.51
CA THR A 263 -1.20 2.50 -17.98
C THR A 263 0.17 2.29 -18.63
N LYS A 264 1.20 3.01 -18.17
CA LYS A 264 2.57 2.86 -18.67
C LYS A 264 3.11 1.45 -18.39
N LEU A 265 2.82 0.90 -17.21
CA LEU A 265 3.20 -0.46 -16.84
C LEU A 265 2.61 -1.48 -17.81
N TRP A 266 1.30 -1.44 -18.02
CA TRP A 266 0.60 -2.36 -18.93
C TRP A 266 1.17 -2.27 -20.35
N GLN A 267 1.36 -1.05 -20.87
CA GLN A 267 1.98 -0.85 -22.19
C GLN A 267 3.39 -1.46 -22.30
N THR A 268 4.17 -1.35 -21.23
CA THR A 268 5.54 -1.90 -21.16
C THR A 268 5.50 -3.43 -21.17
N ARG A 269 4.66 -4.04 -20.31
CA ARG A 269 4.51 -5.51 -20.26
C ARG A 269 3.94 -6.09 -21.54
N ASP A 270 2.94 -5.44 -22.14
CA ASP A 270 2.36 -5.85 -23.43
C ASP A 270 3.45 -5.81 -24.53
N SER A 271 4.32 -4.81 -24.51
CA SER A 271 5.45 -4.71 -25.43
C SER A 271 6.53 -5.79 -25.19
N ASP A 272 6.81 -6.12 -23.92
CA ASP A 272 7.81 -7.13 -23.55
C ASP A 272 7.34 -8.55 -23.87
N LEU A 273 6.03 -8.81 -23.73
CA LEU A 273 5.40 -10.08 -24.14
C LEU A 273 5.61 -10.33 -25.64
N ILE A 274 5.48 -9.30 -26.47
CA ILE A 274 5.70 -9.37 -27.93
C ILE A 274 7.18 -9.64 -28.24
N LYS A 275 8.11 -9.07 -27.46
CA LYS A 275 9.55 -9.18 -27.69
C LYS A 275 10.16 -10.46 -27.10
N GLY A 276 9.46 -11.16 -26.21
CA GLY A 276 9.99 -12.33 -25.50
C GLY A 276 11.10 -11.96 -24.50
N THR A 277 11.04 -10.77 -23.90
CA THR A 277 12.07 -10.31 -22.96
C THR A 277 12.03 -11.16 -21.68
N ALA A 278 13.11 -11.89 -21.37
CA ALA A 278 13.23 -12.62 -20.11
C ALA A 278 13.65 -11.67 -18.97
N LEU A 279 13.04 -11.86 -17.79
CA LEU A 279 13.45 -11.19 -16.55
C LEU A 279 14.92 -11.48 -16.23
N GLN A 280 15.69 -10.45 -15.83
CA GLN A 280 17.05 -10.65 -15.32
C GLN A 280 16.99 -11.39 -13.97
N ASN A 281 17.86 -12.39 -13.79
CA ASN A 281 17.78 -13.40 -12.72
C ASN A 281 17.76 -12.89 -11.26
N ASP A 282 18.04 -11.60 -11.00
CA ASP A 282 18.18 -11.08 -9.64
C ASP A 282 16.98 -10.22 -9.17
N TYR A 283 16.06 -9.85 -10.06
CA TYR A 283 14.91 -8.99 -9.75
C TYR A 283 13.60 -9.78 -9.85
N ASN A 284 12.68 -9.55 -8.91
CA ASN A 284 11.30 -10.00 -9.12
C ASN A 284 10.57 -9.03 -10.06
N ASP A 285 9.40 -9.45 -10.54
CA ASP A 285 8.57 -8.66 -11.45
C ASP A 285 8.29 -7.26 -10.89
N TRP A 286 7.93 -7.16 -9.60
CA TRP A 286 7.63 -5.91 -8.92
C TRP A 286 8.82 -4.92 -8.94
N GLU A 287 10.03 -5.38 -8.60
CA GLU A 287 11.24 -4.56 -8.62
C GLU A 287 11.64 -4.15 -10.04
N TRP A 288 11.41 -5.01 -11.03
CA TRP A 288 11.80 -4.78 -12.41
C TRP A 288 10.84 -3.82 -13.12
N HIS A 289 9.53 -4.04 -12.98
CA HIS A 289 8.51 -3.30 -13.73
C HIS A 289 7.83 -2.19 -12.94
N VAL A 290 7.54 -2.39 -11.65
CA VAL A 290 6.71 -1.45 -10.86
C VAL A 290 7.55 -0.35 -10.21
N VAL A 291 8.64 -0.72 -9.53
CA VAL A 291 9.49 0.25 -8.79
C VAL A 291 10.03 1.40 -9.65
N PRO A 292 10.57 1.17 -10.87
CA PRO A 292 11.22 2.23 -11.65
C PRO A 292 10.28 3.35 -12.10
N ILE A 293 8.98 3.06 -12.24
CA ILE A 293 7.96 4.00 -12.72
C ILE A 293 7.11 4.59 -11.61
N SER A 294 7.20 4.06 -10.39
CA SER A 294 6.35 4.42 -9.25
C SER A 294 7.02 5.38 -8.24
N ASN A 295 8.17 5.96 -8.60
CA ASN A 295 8.88 6.90 -7.75
C ASN A 295 7.94 8.00 -7.24
N ALA A 296 7.95 8.29 -5.94
CA ALA A 296 7.19 9.36 -5.31
C ALA A 296 5.66 9.29 -5.46
N MET A 297 5.11 8.09 -5.64
CA MET A 297 3.66 7.89 -5.52
C MET A 297 3.23 7.90 -4.06
N SER A 298 2.18 8.67 -3.76
CA SER A 298 1.33 8.43 -2.58
C SER A 298 0.22 7.46 -2.99
N LEU A 299 -0.06 6.46 -2.16
CA LEU A 299 -1.11 5.45 -2.39
C LEU A 299 -2.06 5.30 -1.19
N ALA A 300 -1.86 6.11 -0.16
CA ALA A 300 -2.68 6.14 1.04
C ALA A 300 -4.13 6.55 0.71
#